data_AF-A0A7Y5WY61-F1
#
_entry.id   AF-A0A7Y5WY61-F1
#
_cell.length_a   1.000
_cell.length_b   1.000
_cell.length_c   1.000
_cell.angle_alpha   90.00
_cell.angle_beta   90.00
_cell.angle_gamma   90.00
#
_symmetry.space_group_name_H-M   'P 1'
#
loop_
_entity.id
_entity.type
_entity.pdbx_description
1 polymer ?
#
loop_
_entity_poly.entity_id
_entity_poly.type
_entity_poly.pdbx_seq_one_letter_code
_entity_poly.pdbx_strand_id
1 'polypeptide(L)'
;MIGASRAVATLGAALVAGVLLWAATHMERGETYGYWEAYGIIAAAGLVFGLAQIRGRRGNPPLMFLLAFLPVLILAGWVLLAMQPQGNWFRAHVLSWSETAGIEYVVKALVTWLGVLAFGIGYTLGLTLEPAPAPEPEPEVVRAPGAYDRRATYDRTAADEPVAAERREVTAEEAEREREAHPVR
;
A
#
# COMPACT_ATOMS: atom_id res chain seq x y z
N MET A 1 -25.07 -1.81 -12.19
CA MET A 1 -24.47 -0.60 -12.80
C MET A 1 -22.93 -0.56 -12.73
N ILE A 2 -22.24 -1.55 -12.12
CA ILE A 2 -20.76 -1.58 -11.97
C ILE A 2 -20.00 -1.87 -13.29
N GLY A 3 -20.63 -2.53 -14.26
CA GLY A 3 -20.00 -2.82 -15.57
C GLY A 3 -19.77 -1.58 -16.44
N ALA A 4 -20.73 -0.65 -16.43
CA ALA A 4 -20.65 0.59 -17.21
C ALA A 4 -19.56 1.54 -16.69
N SER A 5 -19.39 1.66 -15.36
CA SER A 5 -18.34 2.51 -14.78
C SER A 5 -16.94 1.99 -15.10
N ARG A 6 -16.74 0.67 -15.18
CA ARG A 6 -15.46 0.06 -15.56
C ARG A 6 -15.12 0.27 -17.03
N ALA A 7 -16.11 0.11 -17.91
CA ALA A 7 -15.94 0.39 -19.33
C ALA A 7 -15.58 1.87 -19.55
N VAL A 8 -16.28 2.79 -18.87
CA VAL A 8 -15.99 4.23 -18.93
C VAL A 8 -14.61 4.58 -18.38
N ALA A 9 -14.20 4.02 -17.23
CA ALA A 9 -12.87 4.24 -16.67
C ALA A 9 -11.76 3.72 -17.61
N THR A 10 -11.96 2.56 -18.22
CA THR A 10 -11.00 1.99 -19.17
C THR A 10 -10.93 2.80 -20.46
N LEU A 11 -12.08 3.31 -20.95
CA LEU A 11 -12.13 4.20 -22.11
C LEU A 11 -11.45 5.54 -21.82
N GLY A 12 -11.69 6.13 -20.64
CA GLY A 12 -11.01 7.34 -20.20
C GLY A 12 -9.50 7.14 -20.09
N ALA A 13 -9.08 6.01 -19.53
CA ALA A 13 -7.67 5.63 -19.46
C ALA A 13 -7.04 5.46 -20.85
N ALA A 14 -7.75 4.82 -21.78
CA ALA A 14 -7.29 4.68 -23.16
C ALA A 14 -7.14 6.02 -23.88
N LEU A 15 -8.05 6.97 -23.65
CA LEU A 15 -7.98 8.31 -24.20
C LEU A 15 -6.77 9.07 -23.64
N VAL A 16 -6.60 9.08 -22.32
CA VAL A 16 -5.45 9.74 -21.66
C VAL A 16 -4.13 9.10 -22.09
N ALA A 17 -4.06 7.76 -22.14
CA ALA A 17 -2.88 7.04 -22.61
C ALA A 17 -2.57 7.37 -24.08
N GLY A 18 -3.59 7.46 -24.95
CA GLY A 18 -3.40 7.90 -26.33
C GLY A 18 -2.79 9.29 -26.44
N VAL A 19 -3.28 10.25 -25.63
CA VAL A 19 -2.72 11.61 -25.57
C VAL A 19 -1.27 11.60 -25.06
N LEU A 20 -0.97 10.81 -24.03
CA LEU A 20 0.40 10.66 -23.52
C LEU A 20 1.33 10.06 -24.58
N LEU A 21 0.90 9.00 -25.28
CA LEU A 21 1.69 8.39 -26.34
C LEU A 21 1.92 9.35 -27.52
N TRP A 22 0.93 10.19 -27.85
CA TRP A 22 1.11 11.27 -28.81
C TRP A 22 2.10 12.34 -28.31
N ALA A 23 2.05 12.73 -27.04
CA ALA A 23 3.04 13.64 -26.47
C ALA A 23 4.46 13.05 -26.53
N ALA A 24 4.60 11.74 -26.29
CA ALA A 24 5.88 11.05 -26.38
C ALA A 24 6.51 11.08 -27.79
N THR A 25 5.72 11.27 -28.87
CA THR A 25 6.28 11.37 -30.23
C THR A 25 7.04 12.68 -30.47
N HIS A 26 6.85 13.69 -29.62
CA HIS A 26 7.51 14.99 -29.74
C HIS A 26 8.87 15.02 -29.05
N MET A 27 9.23 13.95 -28.33
CA MET A 27 10.48 13.89 -27.55
C MET A 27 11.62 13.35 -28.41
N GLU A 28 12.75 14.06 -28.41
CA GLU A 28 13.95 13.63 -29.11
C GLU A 28 14.67 12.51 -28.37
N ARG A 29 14.60 11.29 -28.90
CA ARG A 29 15.20 10.09 -28.29
C ARG A 29 16.72 9.96 -28.51
N GLY A 30 17.33 10.89 -29.24
CA GLY A 30 18.77 10.89 -29.53
C GLY A 30 19.63 11.38 -28.37
N GLU A 31 19.06 12.18 -27.47
CA GLU A 31 19.72 12.69 -26.28
C GLU A 31 19.30 11.90 -25.03
N THR A 32 20.19 11.79 -24.04
CA THR A 32 19.92 11.05 -22.79
C THR A 32 18.65 11.54 -22.11
N TYR A 33 18.42 12.85 -22.09
CA TYR A 33 17.28 13.45 -21.41
C TYR A 33 15.97 13.10 -22.12
N GLY A 34 15.88 13.38 -23.43
CA GLY A 34 14.68 13.08 -24.21
C GLY A 34 14.37 11.57 -24.33
N TYR A 35 15.37 10.70 -24.23
CA TYR A 35 15.18 9.26 -24.06
C TYR A 35 14.36 8.95 -22.79
N TRP A 36 14.79 9.45 -21.63
CA TRP A 36 14.11 9.19 -20.36
C TRP A 36 12.74 9.86 -20.29
N GLU A 37 12.58 11.04 -20.88
CA GLU A 37 11.27 11.69 -21.00
C GLU A 37 10.30 10.86 -21.83
N ALA A 38 10.71 10.41 -23.02
CA ALA A 38 9.87 9.61 -23.89
C ALA A 38 9.38 8.33 -23.18
N TYR A 39 10.30 7.56 -22.58
CA TYR A 39 9.93 6.33 -21.89
C TYR A 39 9.23 6.59 -20.55
N GLY A 40 9.50 7.70 -19.88
CA GLY A 40 8.76 8.16 -18.71
C GLY A 40 7.29 8.45 -19.02
N ILE A 41 7.01 9.11 -20.15
CA ILE A 41 5.64 9.37 -20.63
C ILE A 41 4.94 8.06 -21.03
N ILE A 42 5.65 7.15 -21.70
CA ILE A 42 5.10 5.84 -22.05
C ILE A 42 4.78 5.01 -20.79
N ALA A 43 5.65 5.07 -19.77
CA ALA A 43 5.36 4.47 -18.48
C ALA A 43 4.16 5.13 -17.80
N ALA A 44 4.02 6.45 -17.86
CA ALA A 44 2.83 7.14 -17.36
C ALA A 44 1.54 6.66 -18.05
N ALA A 45 1.59 6.39 -19.36
CA ALA A 45 0.45 5.82 -20.09
C ALA A 45 0.07 4.42 -19.54
N GLY A 46 1.07 3.57 -19.27
CA GLY A 46 0.86 2.28 -18.60
C GLY A 46 0.26 2.43 -17.21
N LEU A 47 0.77 3.37 -16.42
CA LEU A 47 0.29 3.68 -15.07
C LEU A 47 -1.19 4.05 -15.05
N VAL A 48 -1.62 4.91 -15.98
CA VAL A 48 -3.04 5.30 -16.12
C VAL A 48 -3.92 4.08 -16.38
N PHE A 49 -3.47 3.14 -17.21
CA PHE A 49 -4.17 1.87 -17.43
C PHE A 49 -4.20 1.00 -16.17
N GLY A 50 -3.09 0.88 -15.44
CA GLY A 50 -3.02 0.11 -14.20
C GLY A 50 -4.00 0.64 -13.15
N LEU A 51 -4.04 1.97 -12.97
CA LEU A 51 -4.96 2.64 -12.05
C LEU A 51 -6.43 2.42 -12.43
N ALA A 52 -6.75 2.37 -13.72
CA ALA A 52 -8.11 2.10 -14.19
C ALA A 52 -8.60 0.68 -13.87
N GLN A 53 -7.70 -0.25 -13.56
CA GLN A 53 -8.05 -1.64 -13.23
C GLN A 53 -8.25 -1.92 -11.73
N ILE A 54 -8.01 -0.94 -10.85
CA ILE A 54 -8.18 -1.10 -9.40
C ILE A 54 -9.60 -1.57 -9.09
N ARG A 55 -9.71 -2.71 -8.39
CA ARG A 55 -10.97 -3.48 -8.27
C ARG A 55 -11.59 -3.36 -6.88
N GLY A 56 -10.81 -3.03 -5.85
CA GLY A 56 -11.32 -2.72 -4.52
C GLY A 56 -10.31 -2.96 -3.38
N ARG A 57 -10.74 -2.64 -2.15
CA ARG A 57 -9.93 -2.66 -0.92
C ARG A 57 -9.58 -4.08 -0.44
N ARG A 58 -8.80 -4.86 -1.19
CA ARG A 58 -8.31 -6.19 -0.75
C ARG A 58 -6.82 -6.38 -0.96
N GLY A 59 -6.11 -5.31 -1.35
CA GLY A 59 -4.69 -5.37 -1.65
C GLY A 59 -3.82 -5.44 -0.39
N ASN A 60 -2.59 -5.88 -0.57
CA ASN A 60 -1.48 -5.60 0.35
C ASN A 60 -0.45 -4.80 -0.47
N PRO A 61 -0.57 -3.45 -0.52
CA PRO A 61 0.23 -2.64 -1.43
C PRO A 61 1.74 -2.87 -1.30
N PRO A 62 2.33 -2.95 -0.08
CA PRO A 62 3.76 -3.27 0.07
C PRO A 62 4.16 -4.63 -0.54
N LEU A 63 3.35 -5.67 -0.31
CA LEU A 63 3.65 -7.01 -0.82
C LEU A 63 3.51 -7.07 -2.36
N MET A 64 2.47 -6.46 -2.91
CA MET A 64 2.29 -6.36 -4.36
C MET A 64 3.41 -5.56 -5.03
N PHE A 65 3.83 -4.45 -4.42
CA PHE A 65 4.99 -3.68 -4.88
C PHE A 65 6.25 -4.55 -4.94
N LEU A 66 6.53 -5.31 -3.89
CA LEU A 66 7.73 -6.13 -3.81
C LEU A 66 7.70 -7.33 -4.76
N LEU A 67 6.56 -8.00 -4.92
CA LEU A 67 6.46 -9.25 -5.69
C LEU A 67 6.07 -9.04 -7.16
N ALA A 68 5.34 -7.97 -7.49
CA ALA A 68 4.90 -7.71 -8.87
C ALA A 68 5.70 -6.57 -9.52
N PHE A 69 5.80 -5.41 -8.87
CA PHE A 69 6.45 -4.26 -9.49
C PHE A 69 7.98 -4.37 -9.48
N LEU A 70 8.60 -4.70 -8.34
CA LEU A 70 10.06 -4.69 -8.22
C LEU A 70 10.76 -5.64 -9.21
N PRO A 71 10.31 -6.90 -9.43
CA PRO A 71 10.94 -7.77 -10.43
C PRO A 71 10.80 -7.23 -11.85
N VAL A 72 9.64 -6.64 -12.18
CA VAL A 72 9.40 -6.04 -13.49
C VAL A 72 10.28 -4.80 -13.68
N LEU A 73 10.38 -3.93 -12.66
CA LEU A 73 11.24 -2.76 -12.69
C LEU A 73 12.71 -3.15 -12.88
N ILE A 74 13.18 -4.19 -12.17
CA ILE A 74 14.54 -4.68 -12.32
C ILE A 74 14.77 -5.18 -13.74
N LEU A 75 13.94 -6.08 -14.26
CA LEU A 75 14.16 -6.69 -15.58
C LEU A 75 13.99 -5.69 -16.73
N ALA A 76 12.88 -4.96 -16.76
CA ALA A 76 12.60 -3.99 -17.82
C ALA A 76 13.50 -2.76 -17.70
N GLY A 77 13.72 -2.26 -16.49
CA GLY A 77 14.61 -1.13 -16.22
C GLY A 77 16.05 -1.45 -16.61
N TRP A 78 16.53 -2.67 -16.37
CA TRP A 78 17.85 -3.13 -16.83
C TRP A 78 18.03 -2.97 -18.34
N VAL A 79 17.04 -3.41 -19.11
CA VAL A 79 17.06 -3.29 -20.58
C VAL A 79 17.03 -1.82 -21.01
N LEU A 80 16.18 -1.00 -20.38
CA LEU A 80 16.13 0.44 -20.66
C LEU A 80 17.46 1.15 -20.37
N LEU A 81 18.13 0.80 -19.27
CA LEU A 81 19.44 1.33 -18.89
C LEU A 81 20.55 0.89 -19.86
N ALA A 82 20.53 -0.38 -20.29
CA ALA A 82 21.51 -0.90 -21.24
C ALA A 82 21.46 -0.20 -22.61
N MET A 83 20.29 0.31 -22.99
CA MET A 83 20.00 0.82 -24.33
C MET A 83 19.94 2.35 -24.44
N GLN A 84 20.30 3.08 -23.39
CA GLN A 84 20.37 4.54 -23.50
C GLN A 84 21.40 4.97 -24.57
N PRO A 85 21.16 6.10 -25.28
CA PRO A 85 21.94 6.48 -26.46
C PRO A 85 23.37 6.89 -26.14
N GLN A 86 23.56 7.64 -25.05
CA GLN A 86 24.88 8.09 -24.62
C GLN A 86 25.48 7.12 -23.63
N GLY A 87 26.74 6.76 -23.82
CA GLY A 87 27.47 5.93 -22.85
C GLY A 87 27.68 6.70 -21.54
N ASN A 88 27.27 6.11 -20.42
CA ASN A 88 27.73 6.50 -19.10
C ASN A 88 28.33 5.28 -18.38
N TRP A 89 29.00 5.52 -17.26
CA TRP A 89 29.59 4.45 -16.45
C TRP A 89 28.56 3.39 -16.03
N PHE A 90 27.31 3.79 -15.77
CA PHE A 90 26.24 2.88 -15.35
C PHE A 90 25.85 1.89 -16.46
N ARG A 91 25.66 2.39 -17.70
CA ARG A 91 25.41 1.57 -18.89
C ARG A 91 26.56 0.61 -19.17
N ALA A 92 27.81 1.07 -19.02
CA ALA A 92 28.98 0.21 -19.21
C ALA A 92 29.00 -0.95 -18.21
N HIS A 93 28.65 -0.69 -16.95
CA HIS A 93 28.52 -1.70 -15.91
C HIS A 93 27.41 -2.73 -16.24
N VAL A 94 26.23 -2.24 -16.60
CA VAL A 94 25.08 -3.09 -16.97
C VAL A 94 25.40 -3.98 -18.16
N LEU A 95 26.08 -3.47 -19.19
CA LEU A 95 26.50 -4.25 -20.34
C LEU A 95 27.56 -5.29 -19.98
N SER A 96 28.57 -4.93 -19.18
CA SER A 96 29.59 -5.87 -18.69
C SER A 96 28.98 -7.01 -17.86
N TRP A 97 28.02 -6.70 -16.99
CA TRP A 97 27.26 -7.71 -16.26
C TRP A 97 26.41 -8.58 -17.18
N SER A 98 25.80 -7.99 -18.20
CA SER A 98 24.97 -8.73 -19.17
C SER A 98 25.80 -9.68 -20.03
N GLU A 99 27.01 -9.28 -20.42
CA GLU A 99 28.00 -10.13 -21.09
C GLU A 99 28.45 -11.27 -20.17
N THR A 100 28.79 -10.96 -18.91
CA THR A 100 29.20 -11.96 -17.90
C THR A 100 28.08 -12.98 -17.62
N ALA A 101 26.82 -12.53 -17.58
CA ALA A 101 25.66 -13.39 -17.40
C ALA A 101 25.21 -14.11 -18.69
N GLY A 102 25.81 -13.81 -19.86
CA GLY A 102 25.48 -14.41 -21.15
C GLY A 102 24.13 -13.98 -21.74
N ILE A 103 23.52 -12.89 -21.25
CA ILE A 103 22.18 -12.41 -21.66
C ILE A 103 22.22 -11.23 -22.64
N GLU A 104 23.40 -10.79 -23.06
CA GLU A 104 23.57 -9.61 -23.91
C GLU A 104 22.74 -9.67 -25.21
N TYR A 105 22.67 -10.84 -25.84
CA TYR A 105 21.87 -11.05 -27.06
C TYR A 105 20.38 -10.76 -26.81
N VAL A 106 19.84 -11.24 -25.69
CA VAL A 106 18.44 -11.01 -25.31
C VAL A 106 18.20 -9.52 -25.05
N VAL A 107 19.11 -8.88 -24.31
CA VAL A 107 19.01 -7.45 -23.99
C VAL A 107 19.03 -6.60 -25.27
N LYS A 108 19.91 -6.92 -26.23
CA LYS A 108 19.96 -6.26 -27.55
C LYS A 108 18.73 -6.55 -28.41
N ALA A 109 18.19 -7.78 -28.38
CA ALA A 109 16.98 -8.13 -29.11
C ALA A 109 15.75 -7.35 -28.61
N LEU A 110 15.72 -6.96 -27.34
CA LEU A 110 14.63 -6.20 -26.74
C LEU A 110 14.62 -4.70 -27.06
N VAL A 111 15.62 -4.17 -27.77
CA VAL A 111 15.71 -2.74 -28.16
C VAL A 111 14.46 -2.25 -28.89
N THR A 112 13.87 -3.09 -29.75
CA THR A 112 12.68 -2.70 -30.52
C THR A 112 11.43 -2.60 -29.62
N TRP A 113 11.49 -3.17 -28.42
CA TRP A 113 10.36 -3.31 -27.49
C TRP A 113 10.46 -2.39 -26.27
N LEU A 114 11.40 -1.45 -26.23
CA LEU A 114 11.60 -0.54 -25.10
C LEU A 114 10.33 0.21 -24.69
N GLY A 115 9.49 0.61 -25.65
CA GLY A 115 8.20 1.25 -25.36
C GLY A 115 7.23 0.31 -24.64
N VAL A 116 7.18 -0.97 -25.02
CA VAL A 116 6.33 -1.97 -24.36
C VAL A 116 6.84 -2.26 -22.94
N LEU A 117 8.15 -2.33 -22.76
CA LEU A 117 8.78 -2.50 -21.44
C LEU A 117 8.48 -1.31 -20.52
N ALA A 118 8.63 -0.07 -21.03
CA ALA A 118 8.29 1.14 -20.30
C ALA A 118 6.81 1.17 -19.89
N PHE A 119 5.91 0.85 -20.82
CA PHE A 119 4.48 0.75 -20.55
C PHE A 119 4.20 -0.31 -19.48
N GLY A 120 4.84 -1.48 -19.57
CA GLY A 120 4.72 -2.56 -18.61
C GLY A 120 5.14 -2.16 -17.19
N ILE A 121 6.24 -1.41 -17.04
CA ILE A 121 6.68 -0.87 -15.74
C ILE A 121 5.59 0.01 -15.11
N GLY A 122 5.03 0.94 -15.90
CA GLY A 122 3.98 1.81 -15.40
C GLY A 122 2.70 1.07 -15.06
N TYR A 123 2.30 0.13 -15.92
CA TYR A 123 1.10 -0.67 -15.73
C TYR A 123 1.16 -1.50 -14.44
N THR A 124 2.28 -2.18 -14.21
CA THR A 124 2.46 -2.97 -12.99
C THR A 124 2.51 -2.09 -11.76
N LEU A 125 3.16 -0.92 -11.81
CA LEU A 125 3.12 0.07 -10.72
C LEU A 125 1.67 0.44 -10.37
N GLY A 126 0.84 0.76 -11.37
CA GLY A 126 -0.57 1.11 -11.16
C GLY A 126 -1.38 0.02 -10.47
N LEU A 127 -1.12 -1.25 -10.80
CA LEU A 127 -1.76 -2.39 -10.15
C LEU A 127 -1.33 -2.57 -8.69
N THR A 128 -0.07 -2.23 -8.34
CA THR A 128 0.42 -2.38 -6.96
C THR A 128 -0.14 -1.34 -5.99
N LEU A 129 -0.76 -0.27 -6.50
CA LEU A 129 -1.40 0.79 -5.71
C LEU A 129 -2.81 0.42 -5.25
N GLU A 130 -3.23 -0.84 -5.39
CA GLU A 130 -4.54 -1.29 -4.92
C GLU A 130 -4.66 -1.10 -3.39
N PRO A 131 -5.67 -0.34 -2.91
CA PRO A 131 -5.78 -0.01 -1.50
C PRO A 131 -5.91 -1.23 -0.58
N ALA A 132 -5.34 -1.12 0.61
CA ALA A 132 -5.54 -2.11 1.67
C ALA A 132 -7.02 -2.23 2.06
N PRO A 133 -7.45 -3.40 2.55
CA PRO A 133 -8.76 -3.55 3.18
C PRO A 133 -8.96 -2.47 4.25
N ALA A 134 -10.09 -1.76 4.15
CA ALA A 134 -10.55 -0.95 5.26
C ALA A 134 -10.81 -1.89 6.44
N PRO A 135 -10.52 -1.47 7.69
CA PRO A 135 -10.97 -2.22 8.86
C PRO A 135 -12.46 -2.50 8.70
N GLU A 136 -12.86 -3.77 8.85
CA GLU A 136 -14.29 -4.06 8.94
C GLU A 136 -14.83 -3.27 10.13
N PRO A 137 -15.97 -2.55 9.98
CA PRO A 137 -16.62 -1.98 11.13
C PRO A 137 -16.82 -3.12 12.13
N GLU A 138 -16.30 -2.96 13.36
CA GLU A 138 -16.58 -3.92 14.42
C GLU A 138 -18.07 -4.21 14.38
N PRO A 139 -18.49 -5.49 14.36
CA PRO A 139 -19.90 -5.79 14.35
C PRO A 139 -20.50 -5.04 15.53
N GLU A 140 -21.40 -4.09 15.24
CA GLU A 140 -22.18 -3.43 16.27
C GLU A 140 -22.86 -4.58 17.00
N VAL A 141 -22.33 -4.89 18.18
CA VAL A 141 -22.84 -5.96 19.01
C VAL A 141 -24.22 -5.45 19.39
N VAL A 142 -25.24 -5.88 18.64
CA VAL A 142 -26.64 -5.67 19.02
C VAL A 142 -26.76 -6.39 20.35
N ARG A 143 -26.59 -5.62 21.44
CA ARG A 143 -26.74 -6.10 22.80
C ARG A 143 -28.16 -6.60 22.88
N ALA A 144 -28.33 -7.92 22.84
CA ALA A 144 -29.58 -8.52 23.26
C ALA A 144 -29.87 -7.98 24.67
N PRO A 145 -31.08 -7.47 24.95
CA PRO A 145 -31.44 -7.01 26.29
C PRO A 145 -31.23 -8.18 27.26
N GLY A 146 -30.20 -8.09 28.12
CA GLY A 146 -29.90 -9.10 29.13
C GLY A 146 -28.65 -9.97 28.91
N ALA A 147 -27.82 -9.74 27.90
CA ALA A 147 -26.53 -10.43 27.80
C ALA A 147 -25.51 -9.83 28.80
N TYR A 148 -25.27 -10.52 29.92
CA TYR A 148 -24.24 -10.15 30.90
C TYR A 148 -22.85 -10.34 30.29
N ASP A 149 -22.05 -9.28 30.38
CA ASP A 149 -20.72 -9.16 29.82
C ASP A 149 -19.71 -9.99 30.64
N ARG A 150 -19.29 -11.16 30.13
CA ARG A 150 -18.28 -12.02 30.79
C ARG A 150 -16.84 -11.53 30.51
N ARG A 151 -16.64 -10.38 29.86
CA ARG A 151 -15.33 -9.78 29.58
C ARG A 151 -15.20 -8.33 30.07
N ALA A 152 -15.93 -7.97 31.12
CA ALA A 152 -15.56 -6.84 31.97
C ALA A 152 -14.22 -7.15 32.66
N THR A 153 -13.17 -6.84 31.91
CA THR A 153 -11.78 -7.01 32.25
C THR A 153 -11.46 -6.00 33.35
N TYR A 154 -11.21 -6.50 34.56
CA TYR A 154 -10.54 -5.83 35.68
C TYR A 154 -10.75 -4.30 35.78
N ASP A 155 -11.84 -3.91 36.41
CA ASP A 155 -11.95 -2.56 36.97
C ASP A 155 -10.96 -2.44 38.13
N ARG A 156 -9.89 -1.66 37.92
CA ARG A 156 -8.81 -1.45 38.89
C ARG A 156 -9.30 -0.74 40.16
N THR A 157 -10.43 -0.05 40.08
CA THR A 157 -11.05 0.67 41.20
C THR A 157 -11.80 -0.27 42.14
N ALA A 158 -12.20 -1.47 41.69
CA ALA A 158 -12.82 -2.49 42.54
C ALA A 158 -11.83 -3.17 43.51
N ALA A 159 -10.52 -2.96 43.32
CA ALA A 159 -9.49 -3.48 44.21
C ALA A 159 -9.30 -2.62 45.48
N ASP A 160 -9.81 -1.39 45.49
CA ASP A 160 -9.73 -0.46 46.63
C ASP A 160 -10.99 -0.49 47.51
N GLU A 161 -11.96 -1.38 47.24
CA GLU A 161 -13.11 -1.56 48.13
C GLU A 161 -12.74 -2.49 49.30
N PRO A 162 -12.99 -2.07 50.56
CA PRO A 162 -12.66 -2.89 51.72
C PRO A 162 -13.46 -4.18 51.69
N VAL A 163 -12.74 -5.30 51.80
CA VAL A 163 -13.35 -6.63 51.78
C VAL A 163 -14.26 -6.81 53.00
N ALA A 164 -15.28 -7.67 52.89
CA ALA A 164 -16.36 -7.77 53.89
C ALA A 164 -15.92 -7.98 55.36
N ALA A 165 -14.69 -8.47 55.58
CA ALA A 165 -14.09 -8.55 56.91
C ALA A 165 -13.65 -7.16 57.43
N GLU A 166 -12.97 -6.37 56.60
CA GLU A 166 -12.46 -5.04 56.90
C GLU A 166 -13.61 -4.03 57.07
N ARG A 167 -14.71 -4.19 56.32
CA ARG A 167 -15.94 -3.40 56.52
C ARG A 167 -16.53 -3.56 57.93
N ARG A 168 -16.44 -4.75 58.54
CA ARG A 168 -16.94 -4.97 59.91
C ARG A 168 -16.07 -4.28 60.95
N GLU A 169 -14.76 -4.20 60.73
CA GLU A 169 -13.84 -3.51 61.61
C GLU A 169 -14.03 -1.99 61.56
N VAL A 170 -14.16 -1.41 60.36
CA VAL A 170 -14.43 0.04 60.20
C VAL A 170 -15.76 0.44 60.86
N THR A 171 -16.80 -0.39 60.70
CA THR A 171 -18.11 -0.11 61.32
C THR A 171 -18.06 -0.24 62.85
N ALA A 172 -17.21 -1.13 63.37
CA ALA A 172 -17.01 -1.28 64.81
C ALA A 172 -16.21 -0.11 65.40
N GLU A 173 -15.19 0.37 64.69
CA GLU A 173 -14.38 1.52 65.11
C GLU A 173 -15.19 2.83 65.08
N GLU A 174 -16.08 3.02 64.10
CA GLU A 174 -17.02 4.15 64.07
C GLU A 174 -18.02 4.09 65.23
N ALA A 175 -18.57 2.91 65.53
CA ALA A 175 -19.52 2.73 66.64
C ALA A 175 -18.87 2.91 68.02
N GLU A 176 -17.57 2.62 68.16
CA GLU A 176 -16.81 2.83 69.38
C GLU A 176 -16.48 4.32 69.59
N ARG A 177 -16.09 5.03 68.52
CA ARG A 177 -15.92 6.50 68.55
C ARG A 177 -17.20 7.25 68.88
N GLU A 178 -18.34 6.77 68.39
CA GLU A 178 -19.65 7.40 68.66
C GLU A 178 -20.09 7.21 70.13
N ARG A 179 -19.69 6.11 70.78
CA ARG A 179 -19.93 5.86 72.21
C ARG A 179 -19.03 6.69 73.11
N GLU A 180 -17.77 6.90 72.74
CA GLU A 180 -16.87 7.79 73.50
C GLU A 180 -17.27 9.27 73.38
N ALA A 181 -17.87 9.67 72.26
CA ALA A 181 -18.36 11.03 72.04
C ALA A 181 -19.65 11.38 72.83
N HIS A 182 -20.32 10.39 73.44
CA HIS A 182 -21.56 10.61 74.20
C HIS A 182 -21.55 9.91 75.56
N PRO A 183 -20.85 10.46 76.58
CA PRO A 183 -20.92 9.93 77.93
C PRO A 183 -22.33 10.16 78.50
N VAL A 184 -23.04 9.05 78.71
CA VAL A 184 -24.32 9.02 79.43
C VAL A 184 -24.12 9.64 80.81
N ARG A 185 -24.85 10.73 81.10
CA ARG A 185 -24.84 11.43 82.38
C ARG A 185 -25.90 10.85 83.32
#